data_AF-A0A7X8VA81-F1
#
_entry.id   AF-A0A7X8VA81-F1
#
_cell.length_a   1.000
_cell.length_b   1.000
_cell.length_c   1.000
_cell.angle_alpha   90.00
_cell.angle_beta   90.00
_cell.angle_gamma   90.00
#
_symmetry.space_group_name_H-M   'P 1'
#
loop_
_entity.id
_entity.type
_entity.pdbx_description
1 polymer ?
#
loop_
_entity_poly.entity_id
_entity_poly.type
_entity_poly.pdbx_seq_one_letter_code
_entity_poly.pdbx_strand_id
1 'polypeptide(L)'
;MNETLIKYVNEIGSNEKFWESEYKNTKNAVKDIIGSNNLRQLAVLALNADCYEEFKLFMQYKTAKGNGWDSYFDKEKKERFGDVIISYLDKIYEASNKNDDEALNNISRFFGYLFWRKRVIGGKGEKSK
;
A
#
# COMPACT_ATOMS: atom_id res chain seq x y z
N MET A 1 14.17 -0.72 12.41
CA MET A 1 13.27 -0.15 11.38
C MET A 1 13.04 -1.08 10.19
N ASN A 2 14.09 -1.50 9.47
CA ASN A 2 13.95 -2.29 8.22
C ASN A 2 13.10 -3.56 8.37
N GLU A 3 13.38 -4.34 9.41
CA GLU A 3 12.63 -5.57 9.73
C GLU A 3 11.16 -5.28 10.00
N THR A 4 10.86 -4.18 10.69
CA THR A 4 9.50 -3.70 10.95
C THR A 4 8.77 -3.37 9.65
N LEU A 5 9.40 -2.63 8.73
CA LEU A 5 8.81 -2.30 7.44
C LEU A 5 8.53 -3.55 6.60
N ILE A 6 9.46 -4.51 6.58
CA ILE A 6 9.29 -5.80 5.90
C ILE A 6 8.14 -6.58 6.52
N LYS A 7 8.02 -6.60 7.85
CA LYS A 7 6.90 -7.23 8.56
C LYS A 7 5.56 -6.63 8.12
N TYR A 8 5.44 -5.31 8.11
CA TYR A 8 4.22 -4.61 7.66
C TYR A 8 3.87 -4.96 6.21
N VAL A 9 4.86 -4.98 5.31
CA VAL A 9 4.66 -5.38 3.92
C VAL A 9 4.23 -6.83 3.78
N ASN A 10 4.76 -7.73 4.62
CA ASN A 10 4.37 -9.13 4.61
C ASN A 10 2.95 -9.33 5.15
N GLU A 11 2.53 -8.60 6.18
CA GLU A 11 1.16 -8.60 6.70
C GLU A 11 0.15 -8.15 5.65
N ILE A 12 0.46 -7.08 4.91
CA ILE A 12 -0.38 -6.63 3.79
C ILE A 12 -0.35 -7.63 2.63
N GLY A 13 0.84 -8.13 2.32
CA GLY A 13 1.11 -9.00 1.18
C GLY A 13 0.71 -10.46 1.38
N SER A 14 0.22 -10.85 2.56
CA SER A 14 -0.27 -12.21 2.86
C SER A 14 -1.79 -12.34 2.68
N ASN A 15 -2.52 -11.23 2.49
CA ASN A 15 -3.94 -11.25 2.16
C ASN A 15 -4.14 -11.67 0.70
N GLU A 16 -3.95 -12.95 0.41
CA GLU A 16 -4.04 -13.52 -0.95
C GLU A 16 -5.40 -13.23 -1.59
N LYS A 17 -6.50 -13.32 -0.83
CA LYS A 17 -7.86 -13.00 -1.30
C LYS A 17 -7.99 -11.59 -1.88
N PHE A 18 -7.36 -10.59 -1.24
CA PHE A 18 -7.36 -9.22 -1.75
C PHE A 18 -6.54 -9.09 -3.04
N TRP A 19 -5.41 -9.79 -3.13
CA TRP A 19 -4.50 -9.70 -4.27
C TRP A 19 -4.91 -10.56 -5.48
N GLU A 20 -5.67 -11.62 -5.25
CA GLU A 20 -6.18 -12.56 -6.25
C GLU A 20 -7.27 -11.96 -7.15
N SER A 21 -7.41 -12.53 -8.35
CA SER A 21 -8.37 -12.06 -9.34
C SER A 21 -9.82 -12.44 -9.05
N GLU A 22 -10.09 -13.45 -8.24
CA GLU A 22 -11.45 -14.02 -8.09
C GLU A 22 -12.39 -13.19 -7.20
N TYR A 23 -11.88 -12.25 -6.39
CA TYR A 23 -12.71 -11.31 -5.64
C TYR A 23 -13.13 -10.07 -6.46
N LYS A 24 -12.83 -10.05 -7.76
CA LYS A 24 -13.06 -8.93 -8.69
C LYS A 24 -14.42 -9.04 -9.36
N ASN A 25 -15.47 -8.68 -8.62
CA ASN A 25 -16.84 -8.71 -9.09
C ASN A 25 -17.19 -7.48 -9.96
N THR A 26 -16.45 -7.25 -11.05
CA THR A 26 -16.82 -6.29 -12.10
C THR A 26 -16.27 -6.75 -13.44
N LYS A 27 -17.06 -6.55 -14.51
CA LYS A 27 -16.79 -6.86 -15.93
C LYS A 27 -15.50 -6.24 -16.53
N ASN A 28 -14.62 -5.67 -15.70
CA ASN A 28 -13.32 -5.07 -16.04
C ASN A 28 -12.15 -5.78 -15.31
N ALA A 29 -12.29 -7.08 -15.03
CA ALA A 29 -11.19 -7.86 -14.52
C ALA A 29 -9.99 -7.78 -15.50
N VAL A 30 -8.81 -7.54 -14.95
CA VAL A 30 -7.47 -7.61 -15.59
C VAL A 30 -6.89 -6.26 -16.06
N LYS A 31 -6.67 -5.35 -15.11
CA LYS A 31 -5.33 -4.75 -14.86
C LYS A 31 -5.32 -4.05 -13.50
N ASP A 32 -4.65 -4.68 -12.53
CA ASP A 32 -4.20 -4.12 -11.25
C ASP A 32 -5.16 -3.22 -10.45
N ILE A 33 -5.79 -3.75 -9.39
CA ILE A 33 -6.50 -2.96 -8.37
C ILE A 33 -5.64 -1.75 -7.95
N ILE A 34 -4.35 -2.01 -7.67
CA ILE A 34 -3.33 -0.96 -7.57
C ILE A 34 -2.09 -1.43 -8.33
N GLY A 35 -1.75 -0.69 -9.39
CA GLY A 35 -0.58 -0.99 -10.21
C GLY A 35 0.71 -0.86 -9.42
N SER A 36 1.67 -1.75 -9.67
CA SER A 36 2.99 -1.66 -9.03
C SER A 36 3.67 -0.29 -9.26
N ASN A 37 3.47 0.30 -10.45
CA ASN A 37 3.95 1.66 -10.73
C ASN A 37 3.33 2.74 -9.82
N ASN A 38 2.07 2.60 -9.38
CA ASN A 38 1.48 3.52 -8.40
C ASN A 38 2.21 3.41 -7.05
N LEU A 39 2.54 2.20 -6.60
CA LEU A 39 3.30 1.99 -5.37
C LEU A 39 4.70 2.62 -5.46
N ARG A 40 5.36 2.47 -6.62
CA ARG A 40 6.67 3.10 -6.85
C ARG A 40 6.58 4.63 -6.86
N GLN A 41 5.52 5.19 -7.44
CA GLN A 41 5.28 6.64 -7.41
C GLN A 41 5.04 7.14 -5.97
N LEU A 42 4.31 6.39 -5.14
CA LEU A 42 4.13 6.74 -3.73
C LEU A 42 5.45 6.76 -2.95
N ALA A 43 6.37 5.84 -3.25
CA ALA A 43 7.70 5.87 -2.65
C ALA A 43 8.45 7.17 -2.98
N VAL A 44 8.32 7.67 -4.21
CA VAL A 44 8.93 8.95 -4.63
C VAL A 44 8.19 10.12 -3.98
N LEU A 45 6.86 10.13 -4.00
CA LEU A 45 6.07 11.22 -3.42
C LEU A 45 6.28 11.35 -1.92
N ALA A 46 6.51 10.26 -1.19
CA ALA A 46 6.83 10.31 0.23
C ALA A 46 8.12 11.09 0.49
N LEU A 47 9.16 10.91 -0.33
CA LEU A 47 10.42 11.66 -0.18
C LEU A 47 10.30 13.14 -0.57
N ASN A 48 9.25 13.52 -1.28
CA ASN A 48 9.03 14.89 -1.74
C ASN A 48 7.89 15.59 -1.00
N ALA A 49 7.28 14.94 0.00
CA ALA A 49 6.29 15.57 0.84
C ALA A 49 7.00 16.49 1.85
N ASP A 50 6.36 17.59 2.21
CA ASP A 50 6.89 18.55 3.17
C ASP A 50 6.80 18.01 4.62
N CYS A 51 5.76 17.23 4.92
CA CYS A 51 5.58 16.59 6.22
C CYS A 51 4.73 15.32 6.15
N TYR A 52 4.70 14.56 7.24
CA TYR A 52 3.91 13.34 7.36
C TYR A 52 2.41 13.60 7.14
N GLU A 53 1.86 14.66 7.74
CA GLU A 53 0.45 15.02 7.65
C GLU A 53 0.02 15.28 6.20
N GLU A 54 0.86 15.96 5.41
CA GLU A 54 0.58 16.20 3.99
C GLU A 54 0.46 14.87 3.23
N PHE A 55 1.43 13.99 3.42
CA PHE A 55 1.43 12.69 2.75
C PHE A 55 0.25 11.83 3.19
N LYS A 56 -0.13 11.86 4.48
CA LYS A 56 -1.32 11.20 5.02
C LYS A 56 -2.60 11.74 4.37
N LEU A 57 -2.73 13.07 4.25
CA LEU A 57 -3.87 13.73 3.62
C LEU A 57 -4.01 13.31 2.15
N PHE A 58 -2.88 13.23 1.44
CA PHE A 58 -2.82 12.75 0.06
C PHE A 58 -3.31 11.29 -0.07
N MET A 59 -2.95 10.43 0.88
CA MET A 59 -3.43 9.05 0.91
C MET A 59 -4.91 8.97 1.22
N GLN A 60 -5.43 9.79 2.13
CA GLN A 60 -6.87 9.89 2.41
C GLN A 60 -7.64 10.34 1.14
N TYR A 61 -7.12 11.34 0.43
CA TYR A 61 -7.68 11.78 -0.84
C TYR A 61 -7.70 10.65 -1.89
N LYS A 62 -6.60 9.89 -2.02
CA LYS A 62 -6.56 8.72 -2.92
C LYS A 62 -7.64 7.68 -2.57
N THR A 63 -7.81 7.36 -1.29
CA THR A 63 -8.87 6.47 -0.83
C THR A 63 -10.25 6.98 -1.19
N ALA A 64 -10.54 8.27 -0.96
CA ALA A 64 -11.83 8.87 -1.28
C ALA A 64 -12.11 8.95 -2.79
N LYS A 65 -11.08 9.20 -3.60
CA LYS A 65 -11.16 9.24 -5.06
C LYS A 65 -11.41 7.86 -5.69
N GLY A 66 -11.04 6.79 -4.99
CA GLY A 66 -11.15 5.42 -5.46
C GLY A 66 -10.00 4.99 -6.37
N ASN A 67 -10.29 4.26 -7.44
CA ASN A 67 -9.28 3.58 -8.29
C ASN A 67 -8.51 2.48 -7.55
N GLY A 68 -9.23 1.70 -6.74
CA GLY A 68 -8.69 0.53 -6.06
C GLY A 68 -8.19 0.79 -4.65
N TRP A 69 -7.92 2.04 -4.28
CA TRP A 69 -7.62 2.43 -2.89
C TRP A 69 -8.85 2.33 -1.98
N ASP A 70 -10.04 2.46 -2.55
CA ASP A 70 -11.34 2.27 -1.90
C ASP A 70 -11.78 0.80 -1.81
N SER A 71 -11.05 -0.11 -2.45
CA SER A 71 -11.38 -1.54 -2.43
C SER A 71 -11.27 -2.10 -1.02
N TYR A 72 -12.24 -2.95 -0.64
CA TYR A 72 -12.22 -3.63 0.65
C TYR A 72 -11.02 -4.57 0.74
N PHE A 73 -10.12 -4.28 1.67
CA PHE A 73 -9.04 -5.17 2.08
C PHE A 73 -9.58 -6.31 2.96
N ASP A 74 -10.55 -5.98 3.82
CA ASP A 74 -11.35 -6.92 4.59
C ASP A 74 -12.83 -6.52 4.47
N LYS A 75 -13.65 -7.38 3.84
CA LYS A 75 -15.08 -7.13 3.64
C LYS A 75 -15.89 -7.26 4.92
N GLU A 76 -15.49 -8.14 5.83
CA GLU A 76 -16.20 -8.39 7.09
C GLU A 76 -16.05 -7.18 8.02
N LYS A 77 -14.83 -6.63 8.10
CA LYS A 77 -14.53 -5.43 8.87
C LYS A 77 -14.85 -4.12 8.16
N LYS A 78 -15.24 -4.20 6.87
CA LYS A 78 -15.44 -3.03 5.98
C LYS A 78 -14.20 -2.12 5.90
N GLU A 79 -13.01 -2.68 6.03
CA GLU A 79 -11.75 -1.94 5.94
C GLU A 79 -11.33 -1.77 4.48
N ARG A 80 -11.15 -0.52 4.05
CA ARG A 80 -10.65 -0.20 2.71
C ARG A 80 -9.13 -0.22 2.68
N PHE A 81 -8.55 -0.56 1.54
CA PHE A 81 -7.10 -0.71 1.41
C PHE A 81 -6.34 0.57 1.75
N GLY A 82 -6.82 1.73 1.31
CA GLY A 82 -6.19 3.00 1.63
C GLY A 82 -6.21 3.33 3.13
N ASP A 83 -7.28 2.95 3.84
CA ASP A 83 -7.36 3.12 5.31
C ASP A 83 -6.36 2.19 6.03
N VAL A 84 -6.20 0.95 5.54
CA VAL A 84 -5.19 0.01 6.05
C VAL A 84 -3.79 0.58 5.84
N ILE A 85 -3.50 1.13 4.66
CA ILE A 85 -2.20 1.75 4.38
C ILE A 85 -1.95 2.91 5.36
N ILE A 86 -2.91 3.83 5.53
CA ILE A 86 -2.80 4.95 6.47
C ILE A 86 -2.50 4.45 7.89
N SER A 87 -3.11 3.35 8.34
CA SER A 87 -2.82 2.78 9.66
C SER A 87 -1.35 2.33 9.81
N TYR A 88 -0.73 1.84 8.73
CA TYR A 88 0.69 1.50 8.72
C TYR A 88 1.57 2.75 8.61
N LEU A 89 1.14 3.79 7.90
CA LEU A 89 1.83 5.07 7.88
C LEU A 89 1.89 5.68 9.30
N ASP A 90 0.78 5.63 10.04
CA ASP A 90 0.72 6.10 11.43
C ASP A 90 1.69 5.32 12.33
N LYS A 91 1.74 3.99 12.19
CA LYS A 91 2.71 3.15 12.92
C LYS A 91 4.16 3.49 12.56
N ILE A 92 4.45 3.78 11.29
CA ILE A 92 5.79 4.18 10.84
C ILE A 92 6.16 5.54 11.43
N TYR A 93 5.23 6.49 11.43
CA TYR A 93 5.43 7.83 12.00
C TYR A 93 5.73 7.76 13.51
N GLU A 94 4.93 7.01 14.26
CA GLU A 94 5.16 6.77 15.69
C GLU A 94 6.51 6.08 15.94
N ALA A 95 6.85 5.06 15.14
CA ALA A 95 8.14 4.36 15.25
C ALA A 95 9.35 5.21 14.84
N SER A 96 9.12 6.31 14.13
CA SER A 96 10.12 7.31 13.74
C SER A 96 10.15 8.49 14.71
N ASN A 97 9.65 8.30 15.94
CA ASN A 97 9.56 9.33 16.99
C ASN A 97 8.86 10.62 16.54
N LYS A 98 7.89 10.51 15.61
CA LYS A 98 7.17 11.65 15.03
C LYS A 98 8.08 12.67 14.33
N ASN A 99 9.25 12.24 13.87
CA ASN A 99 10.11 13.04 13.03
C ASN A 99 9.68 12.89 11.57
N ASP A 100 9.29 13.99 10.93
CA ASP A 100 8.78 13.99 9.55
C ASP A 100 9.81 13.43 8.55
N ASP A 101 11.04 13.93 8.57
CA ASP A 101 12.09 13.51 7.64
C ASP A 101 12.38 12.00 7.72
N GLU A 102 12.49 11.47 8.95
CA GLU A 102 12.72 10.05 9.19
C GLU A 102 11.49 9.21 8.78
N ALA A 103 10.29 9.67 9.14
CA ALA A 103 9.05 8.98 8.82
C ALA A 103 8.82 8.92 7.31
N LEU A 104 8.99 10.03 6.59
CA LEU A 104 8.85 10.10 5.14
C LEU A 104 9.88 9.22 4.42
N ASN A 105 11.12 9.18 4.91
CA ASN A 105 12.13 8.21 4.43
C ASN A 105 11.68 6.77 4.65
N ASN A 106 11.18 6.44 5.84
CA ASN A 106 10.72 5.09 6.16
C ASN A 106 9.45 4.69 5.36
N ILE A 107 8.54 5.64 5.14
CA ILE A 107 7.34 5.46 4.30
C ILE A 107 7.74 5.22 2.85
N SER A 108 8.72 5.97 2.33
CA SER A 108 9.26 5.74 0.99
C SER A 108 9.76 4.30 0.82
N ARG A 109 10.54 3.83 1.81
CA ARG A 109 11.09 2.47 1.83
C ARG A 109 9.99 1.43 1.97
N PHE A 110 8.98 1.68 2.79
CA PHE A 110 7.80 0.84 2.94
C PHE A 110 7.09 0.63 1.59
N PHE A 111 6.80 1.70 0.85
CA PHE A 111 6.22 1.58 -0.49
C PHE A 111 7.16 0.91 -1.50
N GLY A 112 8.47 1.13 -1.39
CA GLY A 112 9.48 0.44 -2.18
C GLY A 112 9.47 -1.08 -1.95
N TYR A 113 9.37 -1.53 -0.70
CA TYR A 113 9.24 -2.95 -0.37
C TYR A 113 7.88 -3.51 -0.81
N LEU A 114 6.80 -2.76 -0.64
CA LEU A 114 5.46 -3.17 -1.07
C LEU A 114 5.38 -3.32 -2.60
N PHE A 115 6.06 -2.45 -3.35
CA PHE A 115 6.24 -2.58 -4.80
C PHE A 115 6.87 -3.93 -5.17
N TRP A 116 7.99 -4.30 -4.54
CA TRP A 116 8.65 -5.57 -4.81
C TRP A 116 7.78 -6.76 -4.41
N ARG A 117 7.10 -6.69 -3.26
CA ARG A 117 6.15 -7.71 -2.83
C ARG A 117 5.03 -7.90 -3.86
N LYS A 118 4.43 -6.81 -4.34
CA LYS A 118 3.39 -6.85 -5.36
C LYS A 118 3.89 -7.47 -6.68
N ARG A 119 5.12 -7.18 -7.09
CA ARG A 119 5.72 -7.82 -8.28
C ARG A 119 5.89 -9.32 -8.12
N VAL A 120 6.32 -9.78 -6.94
CA VAL A 120 6.42 -11.22 -6.65
C VAL A 120 5.05 -11.90 -6.74
N ILE A 121 4.01 -11.27 -6.19
CA ILE A 121 2.63 -11.79 -6.27
C ILE A 121 2.14 -11.83 -7.72
N GLY A 122 2.37 -10.75 -8.48
CA GLY A 122 1.98 -10.68 -9.90
C GLY A 122 2.70 -11.69 -10.79
N GLY A 123 4.01 -11.89 -10.58
CA GLY A 123 4.81 -12.83 -11.35
C GLY A 123 4.53 -14.31 -11.06
N LYS A 124 3.94 -14.65 -9.90
CA LYS A 124 3.46 -16.01 -9.61
C LYS A 124 2.27 -16.42 -10.47
N GLY A 125 1.44 -15.47 -10.91
CA GLY A 125 0.28 -15.74 -11.76
C GLY A 125 0.61 -16.07 -13.22
N GLU A 126 1.80 -15.70 -13.71
CA GLU A 126 2.24 -15.93 -15.10
C GLU A 126 2.90 -17.30 -15.31
N LYS A 127 3.43 -17.93 -14.25
CA LYS A 127 4.13 -19.23 -14.34
C LYS A 127 3.23 -20.46 -14.20
N SER A 128 1.94 -20.28 -13.93
CA SER A 128 0.96 -21.37 -13.77
C SER A 128 0.04 -21.54 -14.98
N LYS A 129 0.47 -21.08 -16.17
CA LYS A 129 -0.23 -21.30 -17.45
C LYS A 129 0.62 -22.12 -18.40
#